data_AF-A0A844Q5T6-F1
#
_entry.id   AF-A0A844Q5T6-F1
#
_cell.length_a   1.000
_cell.length_b   1.000
_cell.length_c   1.000
_cell.angle_alpha   90.00
_cell.angle_beta   90.00
_cell.angle_gamma   90.00
#
_symmetry.space_group_name_H-M   'P 1'
#
loop_
_entity.id
_entity.type
_entity.pdbx_description
1 polymer ?
#
loop_
_entity_poly.entity_id
_entity_poly.type
_entity_poly.pdbx_seq_one_letter_code
_entity_poly.pdbx_strand_id
1 'polypeptide(L)'
;MKRDTKREALWILGFLVVLGLGGHFYMKHLTTYEKTLNPLYEAMKEQDQAKYYDILRIEVLDKEAADRAFERAVDQDIDALWERMYEASQKVLDTDRPQEVDHEDGGEMFIIFPKTWLGLYDLVDVHLGKTERAEIEKGTYEEKAVERQY
;
A
#
# COMPACT_ATOMS: atom_id res chain seq x y z
N MET A 1 -36.40 28.40 35.50
CA MET A 1 -36.11 27.30 34.55
C MET A 1 -35.01 26.43 35.12
N LYS A 2 -35.32 25.25 35.69
CA LYS A 2 -34.30 24.23 35.93
C LYS A 2 -34.00 23.64 34.56
N ARG A 3 -32.90 24.07 33.93
CA ARG A 3 -32.46 23.48 32.65
C ARG A 3 -32.23 21.99 32.90
N ASP A 4 -32.73 21.16 31.98
CA ASP A 4 -32.65 19.71 32.01
C ASP A 4 -31.19 19.25 31.92
N THR A 5 -30.46 19.40 33.03
CA THR A 5 -29.03 19.09 33.16
C THR A 5 -28.76 17.62 32.82
N LYS A 6 -29.74 16.75 33.04
CA LYS A 6 -29.71 15.33 32.63
C LYS A 6 -29.77 15.15 31.11
N ARG A 7 -30.52 16.00 30.41
CA ARG A 7 -30.67 15.96 28.95
C ARG A 7 -29.43 16.55 28.28
N GLU A 8 -28.90 17.64 28.83
CA GLU A 8 -27.60 18.22 28.40
C GLU A 8 -26.44 17.23 28.63
N ALA A 9 -26.38 16.53 29.76
CA ALA A 9 -25.37 15.50 30.02
C ALA A 9 -25.46 14.30 29.05
N LEU A 10 -26.67 13.89 28.66
CA LEU A 10 -26.89 12.84 27.65
C LEU A 10 -26.42 13.27 26.25
N TRP A 11 -26.63 14.53 25.87
CA TRP A 11 -26.11 15.08 24.61
C TRP A 11 -24.58 15.17 24.60
N ILE A 12 -23.96 15.59 25.71
CA ILE A 12 -22.51 15.63 25.85
C ILE A 12 -21.92 14.21 25.78
N LEU A 13 -22.54 13.24 26.44
CA LEU A 13 -22.11 11.84 26.39
C LEU A 13 -22.25 11.26 24.97
N GLY A 14 -23.36 11.53 24.28
CA GLY A 14 -23.55 11.13 22.89
C GLY A 14 -22.53 11.75 21.95
N PHE A 15 -22.21 13.03 22.12
CA PHE A 15 -21.18 13.73 21.35
C PHE A 15 -19.78 13.14 21.59
N LEU A 16 -19.44 12.81 22.84
CA LEU A 16 -18.17 12.14 23.18
C LEU A 16 -18.06 10.74 22.57
N VAL A 17 -19.15 9.97 22.52
CA VAL A 17 -19.18 8.66 21.87
C VAL A 17 -19.01 8.79 20.35
N VAL A 18 -19.68 9.76 19.72
CA VAL A 18 -19.54 10.03 18.28
C VAL A 18 -18.12 10.51 17.94
N LEU A 19 -17.53 11.39 18.75
CA LEU A 19 -16.13 11.80 18.59
C LEU A 19 -15.14 10.67 18.84
N GLY A 20 -15.39 9.81 19.83
CA GLY A 20 -14.55 8.65 20.12
C GLY A 20 -14.58 7.63 18.99
N LEU A 21 -15.77 7.34 18.45
CA LEU A 21 -15.92 6.45 17.30
C LEU A 21 -15.34 7.08 16.03
N GLY A 22 -15.65 8.35 15.74
CA GLY A 22 -15.10 9.08 14.59
C GLY A 22 -13.58 9.21 14.64
N GLY A 23 -13.01 9.50 15.81
CA GLY A 23 -11.56 9.53 16.04
C GLY A 23 -10.92 8.15 15.89
N HIS A 24 -11.60 7.07 16.31
CA HIS A 24 -11.11 5.71 16.10
C HIS A 24 -11.07 5.31 14.62
N PHE A 25 -12.10 5.63 13.84
CA PHE A 25 -12.10 5.41 12.39
C PHE A 25 -11.06 6.30 11.67
N TYR A 26 -10.90 7.55 12.10
CA TYR A 26 -9.88 8.47 11.56
C TYR A 26 -8.43 8.01 11.84
N MET A 27 -8.15 7.52 13.06
CA MET A 27 -6.85 6.95 13.43
C MET A 27 -6.55 5.64 12.69
N LYS A 28 -7.57 4.81 12.45
CA LYS A 28 -7.46 3.63 11.58
C LYS A 28 -7.08 4.02 10.15
N HIS A 29 -7.66 5.09 9.62
CA HIS A 29 -7.37 5.58 8.27
C HIS A 29 -5.93 6.08 8.13
N LEU A 30 -5.46 6.97 9.00
CA LEU A 30 -4.11 7.54 8.91
C LEU A 30 -2.99 6.50 8.98
N THR A 31 -3.17 5.45 9.77
CA THR A 31 -2.09 4.47 10.04
C THR A 31 -1.79 3.52 8.89
N THR A 32 -2.76 3.21 8.02
CA THR A 32 -2.53 2.42 6.81
C THR A 32 -1.70 3.19 5.79
N TYR A 33 -2.08 4.45 5.56
CA TYR A 33 -1.47 5.34 4.57
C TYR A 33 -0.07 5.75 4.97
N GLU A 34 0.11 6.23 6.20
CA GLU A 34 1.40 6.73 6.69
C GLU A 34 2.47 5.64 6.73
N LYS A 35 2.08 4.37 6.92
CA LYS A 35 3.03 3.28 7.15
C LYS A 35 3.38 2.43 5.93
N THR A 36 2.46 2.25 4.98
CA THR A 36 2.72 1.42 3.80
C THR A 36 2.82 2.24 2.53
N LEU A 37 1.82 3.08 2.24
CA LEU A 37 1.76 3.78 0.96
C LEU A 37 2.74 4.96 0.94
N ASN A 38 2.77 5.79 1.98
CA ASN A 38 3.58 7.01 1.98
C ASN A 38 5.09 6.73 1.78
N PRO A 39 5.70 5.73 2.45
CA PRO A 39 7.09 5.36 2.17
C PRO A 39 7.34 4.95 0.71
N LEU A 40 6.40 4.25 0.08
CA LEU A 40 6.52 3.82 -1.32
C LEU A 40 6.47 5.02 -2.26
N TYR A 41 5.53 5.94 -2.03
CA TYR A 41 5.42 7.18 -2.79
C TYR A 41 6.67 8.04 -2.68
N GLU A 42 7.20 8.22 -1.47
CA GLU A 42 8.46 8.96 -1.26
C GLU A 42 9.63 8.27 -1.98
N ALA A 43 9.74 6.94 -1.91
CA ALA A 43 10.78 6.20 -2.63
C ALA A 43 10.70 6.41 -4.15
N MET A 44 9.50 6.46 -4.72
CA MET A 44 9.30 6.73 -6.15
C MET A 44 9.66 8.18 -6.52
N LYS A 45 9.25 9.18 -5.70
CA LYS A 45 9.60 10.59 -5.93
C LYS A 45 11.09 10.88 -5.77
N GLU A 46 11.73 10.24 -4.80
CA GLU A 46 13.17 10.31 -4.56
C GLU A 46 13.97 9.52 -5.61
N GLN A 47 13.30 8.74 -6.47
CA GLN A 47 13.91 7.77 -7.39
C GLN A 47 14.85 6.79 -6.67
N ASP A 48 14.53 6.45 -5.42
CA ASP A 48 15.27 5.49 -4.60
C ASP A 48 14.78 4.07 -4.88
N GLN A 49 15.34 3.47 -5.93
CA GLN A 49 15.03 2.11 -6.37
C GLN A 49 15.28 1.05 -5.27
N ALA A 50 16.33 1.23 -4.46
CA ALA A 50 16.66 0.27 -3.40
C ALA A 50 15.57 0.27 -2.31
N LYS A 51 15.16 1.45 -1.87
CA LYS A 51 14.07 1.63 -0.91
C LYS A 51 12.73 1.16 -1.48
N TYR A 52 12.47 1.40 -2.77
CA TYR A 52 11.28 0.91 -3.47
C TYR A 52 11.14 -0.62 -3.38
N TYR A 53 12.19 -1.37 -3.73
CA TYR A 53 12.15 -2.83 -3.68
C TYR A 53 12.19 -3.41 -2.26
N ASP A 54 12.83 -2.73 -1.31
CA ASP A 54 12.80 -3.10 0.11
C ASP A 54 11.37 -3.00 0.69
N ILE A 55 10.66 -1.91 0.39
CA ILE A 55 9.27 -1.71 0.81
C ILE A 55 8.35 -2.77 0.22
N LEU A 56 8.53 -3.10 -1.07
CA LEU A 56 7.75 -4.13 -1.78
C LEU A 56 8.19 -5.57 -1.42
N ARG A 57 9.27 -5.72 -0.66
CA ARG A 57 9.83 -7.02 -0.23
C ARG A 57 10.12 -7.93 -1.43
N ILE A 58 10.79 -7.35 -2.43
CA ILE A 58 11.20 -8.05 -3.66
C ILE A 58 12.68 -8.36 -3.57
N GLU A 59 13.03 -9.63 -3.80
CA GLU A 59 14.41 -10.02 -3.99
C GLU A 59 14.79 -9.75 -5.45
N VAL A 60 15.65 -8.75 -5.68
CA VAL A 60 16.11 -8.40 -7.02
C VAL A 60 17.16 -9.41 -7.47
N LEU A 61 16.77 -10.29 -8.39
CA LEU A 61 17.65 -11.31 -8.97
C LEU A 61 18.05 -10.98 -10.41
N ASP A 62 17.18 -10.30 -11.17
CA ASP A 62 17.49 -9.71 -12.47
C ASP A 62 17.49 -8.18 -12.35
N LYS A 63 18.69 -7.59 -12.42
CA LYS A 63 18.86 -6.14 -12.29
C LYS A 63 18.29 -5.39 -13.50
N GLU A 64 18.43 -5.90 -14.71
CA GLU A 64 17.91 -5.20 -15.90
C GLU A 64 16.39 -5.19 -15.92
N ALA A 65 15.75 -6.28 -15.51
CA ALA A 65 14.31 -6.33 -15.32
C ALA A 65 13.85 -5.36 -14.22
N ALA A 66 14.59 -5.29 -13.11
CA ALA A 66 14.30 -4.37 -12.02
C ALA A 66 14.51 -2.90 -12.41
N ASP A 67 15.50 -2.59 -13.24
CA ASP A 67 15.70 -1.23 -13.77
C ASP A 67 14.52 -0.83 -14.66
N ARG A 68 14.12 -1.69 -15.60
CA ARG A 68 12.96 -1.43 -16.49
C ARG A 68 11.63 -1.29 -15.74
N ALA A 69 11.37 -2.18 -14.78
CA ALA A 69 10.14 -2.12 -13.99
C ALA A 69 10.10 -0.87 -13.11
N PHE A 70 11.24 -0.45 -12.56
CA PHE A 70 11.32 0.78 -11.78
C PHE A 70 11.16 2.02 -12.65
N GLU A 71 11.81 2.07 -13.82
CA GLU A 71 11.64 3.15 -14.80
C GLU A 71 10.18 3.29 -15.20
N ARG A 72 9.51 2.18 -15.58
CA ARG A 72 8.07 2.18 -15.85
C ARG A 72 7.29 2.71 -14.66
N ALA A 73 7.65 2.33 -13.44
CA ALA A 73 6.94 2.79 -12.26
C ALA A 73 6.98 4.31 -12.07
N VAL A 74 8.12 4.95 -12.34
CA VAL A 74 8.32 6.40 -12.12
C VAL A 74 8.04 7.26 -13.37
N ASP A 75 7.89 6.67 -14.56
CA ASP A 75 7.60 7.38 -15.83
C ASP A 75 6.14 7.84 -15.98
N GLN A 76 5.28 7.49 -15.03
CA GLN A 76 3.89 7.96 -14.97
C GLN A 76 3.71 9.18 -14.07
N ASP A 77 2.51 9.77 -14.08
CA ASP A 77 2.15 10.76 -13.06
C ASP A 77 2.04 10.09 -11.67
N ILE A 78 3.09 10.27 -10.85
CA ILE A 78 3.21 9.69 -9.51
C ILE A 78 2.10 10.21 -8.57
N ASP A 79 1.67 11.46 -8.72
CA ASP A 79 0.61 12.02 -7.89
C ASP A 79 -0.74 11.39 -8.29
N ALA A 80 -0.99 11.16 -9.58
CA ALA A 80 -2.16 10.41 -10.04
C ALA A 80 -2.11 8.92 -9.65
N LEU A 81 -0.93 8.29 -9.67
CA LEU A 81 -0.73 6.92 -9.18
C LEU A 81 -1.07 6.83 -7.69
N TRP A 82 -0.63 7.80 -6.89
CA TRP A 82 -0.94 7.88 -5.47
C TRP A 82 -2.45 7.87 -5.22
N GLU A 83 -3.22 8.66 -5.98
CA GLU A 83 -4.68 8.68 -5.89
C GLU A 83 -5.30 7.32 -6.24
N ARG A 84 -4.83 6.65 -7.31
CA ARG A 84 -5.30 5.30 -7.67
C ARG A 84 -5.01 4.27 -6.58
N MET A 85 -3.80 4.30 -6.02
CA MET A 85 -3.42 3.44 -4.89
C MET A 85 -4.26 3.73 -3.65
N TYR A 86 -4.57 5.00 -3.40
CA TYR A 86 -5.45 5.42 -2.32
C TYR A 86 -6.84 4.81 -2.47
N GLU A 87 -7.48 5.00 -3.62
CA GLU A 87 -8.79 4.43 -3.91
C GLU A 87 -8.82 2.90 -3.82
N ALA A 88 -7.81 2.23 -4.37
CA ALA A 88 -7.69 0.78 -4.30
C ALA A 88 -7.55 0.30 -2.85
N SER A 89 -6.76 0.99 -2.02
CA SER A 89 -6.61 0.62 -0.61
C SER A 89 -7.90 0.80 0.18
N GLN A 90 -8.71 1.84 -0.09
CA GLN A 90 -10.04 1.98 0.53
C GLN A 90 -10.93 0.80 0.18
N LYS A 91 -10.96 0.39 -1.10
CA LYS A 91 -11.73 -0.78 -1.54
C LYS A 91 -11.25 -2.06 -0.86
N VAL A 92 -9.94 -2.24 -0.66
CA VAL A 92 -9.38 -3.38 0.09
C VAL A 92 -9.90 -3.39 1.52
N LEU A 93 -9.86 -2.25 2.21
CA LEU A 93 -10.33 -2.13 3.60
C LEU A 93 -11.84 -2.36 3.73
N ASP A 94 -12.63 -1.94 2.75
CA ASP A 94 -14.08 -2.10 2.75
C ASP A 94 -14.53 -3.54 2.42
N THR A 95 -13.79 -4.22 1.54
CA THR A 95 -14.20 -5.52 0.98
C THR A 95 -13.42 -6.72 1.49
N ASP A 96 -12.29 -6.49 2.17
CA ASP A 96 -11.32 -7.51 2.56
C ASP A 96 -10.85 -8.37 1.37
N ARG A 97 -10.76 -7.77 0.19
CA ARG A 97 -10.32 -8.42 -1.06
C ARG A 97 -9.15 -7.68 -1.67
N PRO A 98 -8.20 -8.40 -2.32
CA PRO A 98 -7.12 -7.75 -3.05
C PRO A 98 -7.65 -6.84 -4.16
N GLN A 99 -6.96 -5.73 -4.42
CA GLN A 99 -7.28 -4.79 -5.50
C GLN A 99 -6.04 -4.55 -6.35
N GLU A 100 -6.22 -4.68 -7.67
CA GLU A 100 -5.20 -4.36 -8.66
C GLU A 100 -5.17 -2.84 -8.88
N VAL A 101 -3.97 -2.31 -9.03
CA VAL A 101 -3.71 -0.93 -9.43
C VAL A 101 -2.94 -0.99 -10.74
N ASP A 102 -3.55 -0.46 -11.78
CA ASP A 102 -2.95 -0.44 -13.11
C ASP A 102 -2.05 0.79 -13.30
N HIS A 103 -1.05 0.61 -14.14
CA HIS A 103 -0.27 1.70 -14.72
C HIS A 103 -1.16 2.59 -15.60
N GLU A 104 -0.81 3.86 -15.81
CA GLU A 104 -1.59 4.77 -16.65
C GLU A 104 -1.72 4.31 -18.12
N ASP A 105 -0.64 3.73 -18.66
CA ASP A 105 -0.64 3.07 -19.99
C ASP A 105 -1.33 1.69 -20.01
N GLY A 106 -1.86 1.25 -18.87
CA GLY A 106 -2.48 -0.05 -18.70
C GLY A 106 -1.52 -1.16 -18.27
N GLY A 107 -2.13 -2.25 -17.80
CA GLY A 107 -1.44 -3.41 -17.24
C GLY A 107 -1.23 -3.30 -15.73
N GLU A 108 -1.40 -4.44 -15.05
CA GLU A 108 -1.24 -4.59 -13.60
C GLU A 108 0.15 -4.08 -13.17
N MET A 109 0.17 -3.13 -12.25
CA MET A 109 1.40 -2.57 -11.69
C MET A 109 1.56 -2.97 -10.23
N PHE A 110 0.51 -2.81 -9.44
CA PHE A 110 0.49 -3.25 -8.05
C PHE A 110 -0.74 -4.08 -7.74
N ILE A 111 -0.63 -4.89 -6.70
CA ILE A 111 -1.75 -5.55 -6.04
C ILE A 111 -1.70 -5.17 -4.56
N ILE A 112 -2.78 -4.59 -4.08
CA ILE A 112 -2.93 -4.22 -2.67
C ILE A 112 -3.71 -5.33 -1.97
N PHE A 113 -3.13 -5.93 -0.93
CA PHE A 113 -3.73 -6.99 -0.13
C PHE A 113 -4.21 -6.46 1.22
N PRO A 114 -5.32 -6.98 1.76
CA PRO A 114 -5.70 -6.70 3.13
C PRO A 114 -4.68 -7.33 4.08
N LYS A 115 -4.27 -6.56 5.09
CA LYS A 115 -3.34 -7.03 6.13
C LYS A 115 -3.95 -6.79 7.49
N THR A 116 -4.54 -7.83 8.06
CA THR A 116 -5.12 -7.78 9.39
C THR A 116 -4.01 -7.71 10.44
N TRP A 117 -3.88 -6.59 11.15
CA TRP A 117 -3.08 -6.53 12.37
C TRP A 117 -3.99 -6.83 13.57
N LEU A 118 -3.43 -7.43 14.63
CA LEU A 118 -4.11 -7.79 15.89
C LEU A 118 -4.77 -6.58 16.59
N GLY A 119 -5.96 -6.19 16.11
CA GLY A 119 -6.99 -5.48 16.86
C GLY A 119 -6.92 -3.94 16.96
N LEU A 120 -5.95 -3.26 16.36
CA LEU A 120 -5.82 -1.80 16.52
C LEU A 120 -5.83 -0.99 15.22
N TYR A 121 -5.26 -1.51 14.14
CA TYR A 121 -5.13 -0.79 12.87
C TYR A 121 -5.27 -1.76 11.70
N ASP A 122 -6.03 -1.37 10.69
CA ASP A 122 -6.09 -2.12 9.45
C ASP A 122 -4.89 -1.69 8.59
N LEU A 123 -4.10 -2.64 8.11
CA LEU A 123 -2.97 -2.34 7.23
C LEU A 123 -3.28 -2.88 5.84
N VAL A 124 -2.53 -2.38 4.86
CA VAL A 124 -2.44 -3.00 3.55
C VAL A 124 -1.01 -3.45 3.31
N ASP A 125 -0.87 -4.48 2.49
CA ASP A 125 0.40 -4.90 1.91
C ASP A 125 0.35 -4.54 0.42
N VAL A 126 1.42 -3.97 -0.13
CA VAL A 126 1.52 -3.65 -1.55
C VAL A 126 2.53 -4.60 -2.20
N HIS A 127 2.13 -5.25 -3.27
CA HIS A 127 2.95 -6.18 -4.03
C HIS A 127 3.05 -5.66 -5.46
N LEU A 128 4.20 -5.87 -6.10
CA LEU A 128 4.34 -5.63 -7.54
C LEU A 128 3.46 -6.61 -8.32
N GLY A 129 3.02 -6.21 -9.50
CA GLY A 129 2.26 -7.03 -10.43
C GLY A 129 2.95 -8.36 -10.71
N LYS A 130 2.16 -9.42 -10.93
CA LYS A 130 2.64 -10.81 -11.00
C LYS A 130 3.71 -11.00 -12.07
N THR A 131 3.51 -10.36 -13.23
CA THR A 131 4.41 -10.47 -14.38
C THR A 131 5.76 -9.85 -14.08
N GLU A 132 5.79 -8.58 -13.66
CA GLU A 132 7.03 -7.85 -13.36
C GLU A 132 7.78 -8.50 -12.20
N ARG A 133 7.05 -8.89 -11.13
CA ARG A 133 7.64 -9.59 -9.99
C ARG A 133 8.33 -10.88 -10.44
N ALA A 134 7.64 -11.68 -11.26
CA ALA A 134 8.19 -12.94 -11.75
C ALA A 134 9.42 -12.73 -12.64
N GLU A 135 9.50 -11.64 -13.39
CA GLU A 135 10.68 -11.29 -14.20
C GLU A 135 11.88 -10.90 -13.32
N ILE A 136 11.66 -10.03 -12.33
CA ILE A 136 12.70 -9.56 -11.40
C ILE A 136 13.25 -10.70 -10.53
N GLU A 137 12.38 -11.62 -10.09
CA GLU A 137 12.74 -12.76 -9.25
C GLU A 137 13.23 -13.98 -10.07
N LYS A 138 13.28 -13.91 -11.42
CA LYS A 138 13.59 -15.09 -12.27
C LYS A 138 15.07 -15.49 -12.35
N GLY A 139 15.98 -14.68 -11.80
CA GLY A 139 17.43 -14.73 -12.10
C GLY A 139 18.22 -15.99 -11.71
N THR A 140 17.62 -17.11 -11.25
CA THR A 140 18.41 -18.32 -10.90
C THR A 140 17.79 -19.67 -11.28
N TYR A 141 17.41 -19.85 -12.54
CA TYR A 141 17.41 -21.20 -13.14
C TYR A 141 18.49 -21.43 -14.19
N GLU A 142 18.96 -20.37 -14.87
CA GLU A 142 19.90 -20.52 -15.98
C GLU A 142 21.37 -20.27 -15.57
N GLU A 143 21.70 -19.34 -14.67
CA GLU A 143 23.10 -19.14 -14.24
C GLU A 143 23.63 -20.23 -13.29
N LYS A 144 22.82 -20.73 -12.36
CA LYS A 144 23.22 -21.85 -11.48
C LYS A 144 23.35 -23.20 -12.19
N ALA A 145 22.81 -23.32 -13.41
CA ALA A 145 22.99 -24.51 -14.24
C ALA A 145 24.35 -24.52 -14.95
N VAL A 146 24.94 -23.35 -15.20
CA VAL A 146 26.23 -23.22 -15.88
C VAL A 146 27.41 -23.38 -14.92
N GLU A 147 27.32 -22.93 -13.67
CA GLU A 147 28.41 -23.08 -12.68
C GLU A 147 28.58 -24.51 -12.12
N ARG A 148 27.62 -25.42 -12.32
CA ARG A 148 27.76 -26.84 -11.88
C ARG A 148 28.37 -27.74 -12.95
N GLN A 149 28.72 -27.21 -14.12
CA GLN A 149 29.29 -27.98 -15.24
C GLN A 149 30.78 -27.71 -15.48
N TYR A 150 31.45 -26.91 -14.64
CA TYR A 150 32.89 -26.67 -14.68
C TYR A 150 33.58 -26.99 -13.37
#